data_AF-S6J7X3-F1
#
_entry.id   AF-S6J7X3-F1
#
_cell.length_a   1.000
_cell.length_b   1.000
_cell.length_c   1.000
_cell.angle_alpha   90.00
_cell.angle_beta   90.00
_cell.angle_gamma   90.00
#
_symmetry.space_group_name_H-M   'P 1'
#
loop_
_entity.id
_entity.type
_entity.pdbx_description
1 polymer ?
#
loop_
_entity_poly.entity_id
_entity_poly.type
_entity_poly.pdbx_seq_one_letter_code
_entity_poly.pdbx_strand_id
1 'polypeptide(L)'
;MNSKTTHRAPDQRSTRDLAAAVERFVAQGGVIDVIKEGNVSPPRSTPASDNTPDDAQERNSKIHLLKDLVAKGAGMSALQYSLRMNRKEIKQLAFEHGVKIAFSRPINEIKREALQDPMEIDDLVAGHAMHYSSLGYTAVEIARLLDLTVRQVWDIGKAYRFEFQQRGDDDTP
;
A
#
# COMPACT_ATOMS: atom_id res chain seq x y z
N MET A 1 -39.71 15.04 -45.39
CA MET A 1 -38.85 14.14 -44.59
C MET A 1 -39.39 14.18 -43.16
N ASN A 2 -40.02 13.09 -42.73
CA ASN A 2 -41.00 13.07 -41.67
C ASN A 2 -40.68 11.85 -40.78
N SER A 3 -40.10 12.07 -39.61
CA SER A 3 -39.78 11.03 -38.63
C SER A 3 -40.86 10.98 -37.55
N LYS A 4 -41.74 9.99 -37.70
CA LYS A 4 -42.88 9.67 -36.84
C LYS A 4 -42.38 8.95 -35.58
N THR A 5 -42.43 9.59 -34.41
CA THR A 5 -42.17 8.96 -33.11
C THR A 5 -43.31 8.03 -32.75
N THR A 6 -43.03 6.73 -32.71
CA THR A 6 -43.99 5.70 -32.28
C THR A 6 -43.95 5.61 -30.76
N HIS A 7 -44.97 6.14 -30.09
CA HIS A 7 -45.20 5.86 -28.67
C HIS A 7 -45.67 4.42 -28.52
N ARG A 8 -44.82 3.57 -27.96
CA ARG A 8 -45.11 2.18 -27.60
C ARG A 8 -46.02 2.19 -26.36
N ALA A 9 -47.21 1.61 -26.47
CA ALA A 9 -48.15 1.50 -25.36
C ALA A 9 -47.56 0.65 -24.22
N PRO A 10 -47.74 1.02 -22.94
CA PRO A 10 -47.25 0.23 -21.81
C PRO A 10 -48.06 -1.08 -21.69
N ASP A 11 -47.32 -2.18 -21.54
CA ASP A 11 -47.83 -3.53 -21.39
C ASP A 11 -48.57 -3.68 -20.04
N GLN A 12 -49.81 -4.19 -20.06
CA GLN A 12 -50.65 -4.35 -18.85
C GLN A 12 -50.02 -5.28 -17.79
N ARG A 13 -49.00 -6.06 -18.15
CA ARG A 13 -48.22 -6.86 -17.19
C ARG A 13 -47.38 -5.97 -16.27
N SER A 14 -46.82 -4.88 -16.81
CA SER A 14 -45.99 -3.93 -16.07
C SER A 14 -46.79 -3.14 -15.03
N THR A 15 -48.08 -2.89 -15.29
CA THR A 15 -48.94 -2.12 -14.37
C THR A 15 -49.37 -2.96 -13.16
N ARG A 16 -49.63 -4.27 -13.37
CA ARG A 16 -49.91 -5.21 -12.27
C ARG A 16 -48.69 -5.43 -11.37
N ASP A 17 -47.50 -5.51 -11.98
CA ASP A 17 -46.24 -5.65 -11.25
C ASP A 17 -45.92 -4.41 -10.42
N LEU A 18 -46.16 -3.22 -10.98
CA LEU A 18 -46.03 -1.96 -10.25
C LEU A 18 -46.98 -1.87 -9.06
N ALA A 19 -48.25 -2.28 -9.21
CA ALA A 19 -49.21 -2.26 -8.11
C ALA A 19 -48.76 -3.15 -6.94
N ALA A 20 -48.30 -4.38 -7.24
CA ALA A 20 -47.78 -5.29 -6.23
C ALA A 20 -46.50 -4.75 -5.55
N ALA A 21 -45.64 -4.05 -6.30
CA ALA A 21 -44.45 -3.41 -5.75
C ALA A 21 -44.79 -2.23 -4.82
N VAL A 22 -45.80 -1.42 -5.19
CA VAL A 22 -46.28 -0.30 -4.39
C VAL A 22 -46.91 -0.79 -3.08
N GLU A 23 -47.73 -1.85 -3.12
CA GLU A 23 -48.32 -2.45 -1.92
C GLU A 23 -47.25 -2.96 -0.94
N ARG A 24 -46.21 -3.62 -1.45
CA ARG A 24 -45.08 -4.08 -0.63
C ARG A 24 -44.32 -2.93 -0.01
N PHE A 25 -44.06 -1.86 -0.77
CA PHE A 25 -43.35 -0.68 -0.29
C PHE A 25 -44.10 0.02 0.85
N VAL A 26 -45.43 0.20 0.71
CA VAL A 26 -46.27 0.78 1.76
C VAL A 26 -46.36 -0.15 2.99
N ALA A 27 -46.49 -1.46 2.79
CA ALA A 27 -46.50 -2.43 3.89
C ALA A 27 -45.18 -2.46 4.69
N GLN A 28 -44.06 -2.08 4.07
CA GLN A 28 -42.75 -1.92 4.71
C GLN A 28 -42.55 -0.57 5.40
N GLY A 29 -43.57 0.29 5.43
CA GLY A 29 -43.52 1.62 6.04
C GLY A 29 -43.01 2.72 5.10
N GLY A 30 -42.95 2.45 3.79
CA GLY A 30 -42.62 3.45 2.78
C GLY A 30 -43.73 4.50 2.64
N VAL A 31 -43.35 5.78 2.61
CA VAL A 31 -44.26 6.91 2.42
C VAL A 31 -44.16 7.39 0.98
N ILE A 32 -45.28 7.54 0.28
CA ILE A 32 -45.35 8.03 -1.10
C ILE A 32 -45.88 9.46 -1.07
N ASP A 33 -44.98 10.43 -1.26
CA ASP A 33 -45.36 11.84 -1.39
C ASP A 33 -45.96 12.10 -2.77
N VAL A 34 -47.19 12.63 -2.80
CA VAL A 34 -47.87 13.02 -4.03
C VAL A 34 -47.38 14.42 -4.43
N ILE A 35 -46.46 14.47 -5.40
CA ILE A 35 -46.00 15.73 -5.99
C ILE A 35 -47.11 16.23 -6.93
N LYS A 36 -47.69 17.39 -6.62
CA LYS A 36 -48.60 18.09 -7.54
C LYS A 36 -47.80 18.49 -8.79
N GLU A 37 -48.20 17.98 -9.96
CA GLU A 37 -47.53 18.29 -11.22
C GLU A 37 -47.57 19.80 -11.49
N GLY A 38 -46.40 20.42 -11.53
CA GLY A 38 -46.29 21.85 -11.83
C GLY A 38 -45.15 22.57 -11.12
N ASN A 39 -43.93 22.03 -11.11
CA ASN A 39 -42.74 22.89 -11.16
C ASN A 39 -41.48 22.10 -11.56
N VAL A 40 -40.83 22.54 -12.62
CA VAL A 40 -39.53 22.05 -13.07
C VAL A 40 -38.45 22.97 -12.48
N SER A 41 -37.37 22.36 -11.99
CA SER A 41 -36.03 22.93 -11.72
C SER A 41 -35.72 23.36 -10.26
N PRO A 42 -34.44 23.32 -9.79
CA PRO A 42 -33.28 22.51 -10.15
C PRO A 42 -32.77 21.63 -8.96
N PRO A 43 -31.84 20.67 -9.17
CA PRO A 43 -31.40 19.77 -8.12
C PRO A 43 -30.45 20.46 -7.14
N ARG A 44 -30.78 20.44 -5.84
CA ARG A 44 -29.88 20.87 -4.77
C ARG A 44 -29.71 19.77 -3.73
N SER A 45 -28.60 19.07 -3.90
CA SER A 45 -27.70 18.53 -2.85
C SER A 45 -28.24 17.52 -1.84
N THR A 46 -27.91 16.25 -2.05
CA THR A 46 -27.17 15.42 -1.07
C THR A 46 -26.40 14.32 -1.82
N PRO A 47 -25.13 14.04 -1.48
CA PRO A 47 -24.38 12.93 -2.05
C PRO A 47 -24.44 11.73 -1.08
N ALA A 48 -24.96 10.57 -1.50
CA ALA A 48 -24.55 9.27 -0.95
C ALA A 48 -25.28 8.10 -1.63
N SER A 49 -24.49 7.31 -2.37
CA SER A 49 -24.67 5.90 -2.69
C SER A 49 -26.07 5.45 -3.13
N ASP A 50 -26.32 5.67 -4.42
CA ASP A 50 -26.93 4.65 -5.25
C ASP A 50 -25.98 3.44 -5.25
N ASN A 51 -26.07 2.58 -4.23
CA ASN A 51 -25.40 1.28 -4.24
C ASN A 51 -26.25 0.37 -5.12
N THR A 52 -25.99 0.40 -6.42
CA THR A 52 -26.44 -0.60 -7.36
C THR A 52 -26.18 -2.00 -6.76
N PRO A 53 -27.17 -2.91 -6.76
CA PRO A 53 -26.99 -4.25 -6.19
C PRO A 53 -25.87 -5.06 -6.88
N ASP A 54 -25.48 -4.65 -8.09
CA ASP A 54 -24.39 -5.24 -8.87
C ASP A 54 -23.01 -5.00 -8.25
N ASP A 55 -22.72 -3.78 -7.78
CA ASP A 55 -21.43 -3.42 -7.15
C ASP A 55 -21.23 -4.12 -5.81
N ALA A 56 -22.30 -4.26 -5.02
CA ALA A 56 -22.25 -4.97 -3.75
C ALA A 56 -22.00 -6.48 -3.97
N GLN A 57 -22.60 -7.07 -4.99
CA GLN A 57 -22.39 -8.48 -5.33
C GLN A 57 -20.99 -8.73 -5.90
N GLU A 58 -20.49 -7.82 -6.74
CA GLU A 58 -19.13 -7.88 -7.27
C GLU A 58 -18.10 -7.76 -6.13
N ARG A 59 -18.31 -6.82 -5.19
CA ARG A 59 -17.42 -6.66 -4.02
C ARG A 59 -17.42 -7.90 -3.14
N ASN A 60 -18.59 -8.49 -2.85
CA ASN A 60 -18.68 -9.75 -2.11
C ASN A 60 -17.96 -10.91 -2.81
N SER A 61 -18.08 -10.99 -4.14
CA SER A 61 -17.37 -11.99 -4.94
C SER A 61 -15.85 -11.81 -4.84
N LYS A 62 -15.36 -10.56 -4.89
CA LYS A 62 -13.94 -10.23 -4.71
C LYS A 62 -13.43 -10.56 -3.30
N ILE A 63 -14.25 -10.37 -2.27
CA ILE A 63 -13.90 -10.75 -0.89
C ILE A 63 -13.78 -12.27 -0.76
N HIS A 64 -14.71 -13.03 -1.33
CA HIS A 64 -14.65 -14.49 -1.33
C HIS A 64 -13.40 -15.00 -2.07
N LEU A 65 -13.12 -14.42 -3.24
CA LEU A 65 -11.92 -14.74 -4.02
C LEU A 65 -10.63 -14.37 -3.27
N LEU A 66 -10.60 -13.22 -2.58
CA LEU A 66 -9.46 -12.83 -1.74
C LEU A 66 -9.19 -13.86 -0.64
N LYS A 67 -10.23 -14.34 0.06
CA LYS A 67 -10.09 -15.35 1.11
C LYS A 67 -9.54 -16.67 0.57
N ASP A 68 -10.07 -17.15 -0.55
CA ASP A 68 -9.61 -18.39 -1.19
C ASP A 68 -8.15 -18.30 -1.66
N LEU A 69 -7.77 -17.19 -2.30
CA LEU A 69 -6.40 -16.97 -2.76
C LEU A 69 -5.42 -16.84 -1.58
N VAL A 70 -5.80 -16.16 -0.51
CA VAL A 70 -4.95 -16.04 0.68
C VAL A 70 -4.82 -17.38 1.41
N ALA A 71 -5.89 -18.17 1.50
CA ALA A 71 -5.82 -19.53 2.03
C ALA A 71 -4.87 -20.43 1.23
N LYS A 72 -4.78 -20.21 -0.09
CA LYS A 72 -3.81 -20.86 -0.99
C LYS A 72 -2.39 -20.29 -0.90
N GLY A 73 -2.15 -19.28 -0.07
CA GLY A 73 -0.84 -18.63 0.07
C GLY A 73 -0.47 -17.72 -1.10
N ALA A 74 -1.45 -17.19 -1.85
CA ALA A 74 -1.18 -16.30 -2.97
C ALA A 74 -0.46 -15.02 -2.49
N GLY A 75 0.67 -14.72 -3.13
CA GLY A 75 1.41 -13.48 -2.89
C GLY A 75 0.71 -12.24 -3.47
N MET A 76 1.18 -11.06 -3.06
CA MET A 76 0.56 -9.79 -3.42
C MET A 76 0.37 -9.59 -4.93
N SER A 77 1.35 -9.95 -5.76
CA SER A 77 1.27 -9.79 -7.21
C SER A 77 0.19 -10.68 -7.85
N ALA A 78 -0.01 -11.89 -7.32
CA ALA A 78 -1.08 -12.79 -7.77
C ALA A 78 -2.46 -12.25 -7.39
N LEU A 79 -2.60 -11.73 -6.16
CA LEU A 79 -3.83 -11.06 -5.72
C LEU A 79 -4.20 -9.87 -6.61
N GLN A 80 -3.21 -9.05 -6.99
CA GLN A 80 -3.43 -7.93 -7.90
C GLN A 80 -3.96 -8.36 -9.27
N TYR A 81 -3.38 -9.42 -9.84
CA TYR A 81 -3.81 -9.93 -11.14
C TYR A 81 -5.21 -10.55 -11.07
N SER A 82 -5.48 -11.38 -10.06
CA SER A 82 -6.75 -12.09 -9.92
C SER A 82 -7.92 -11.18 -9.54
N LEU A 83 -7.69 -10.21 -8.64
CA LEU A 83 -8.74 -9.30 -8.16
C LEU A 83 -8.91 -8.05 -9.03
N ARG A 84 -7.97 -7.80 -9.96
CA ARG A 84 -7.90 -6.57 -10.77
C ARG A 84 -7.95 -5.30 -9.91
N MET A 85 -7.27 -5.35 -8.77
CA MET A 85 -7.24 -4.28 -7.76
C MET A 85 -5.80 -3.81 -7.48
N ASN A 86 -5.67 -2.57 -7.01
CA ASN A 86 -4.41 -2.01 -6.58
C ASN A 86 -3.94 -2.59 -5.24
N ARG A 87 -2.64 -2.46 -4.95
CA ARG A 87 -2.09 -2.94 -3.68
C ARG A 87 -2.76 -2.32 -2.46
N LYS A 88 -3.11 -1.04 -2.55
CA LYS A 88 -3.77 -0.30 -1.47
C LYS A 88 -5.19 -0.83 -1.24
N GLU A 89 -5.94 -1.04 -2.32
CA GLU A 89 -7.32 -1.54 -2.28
C GLU A 89 -7.38 -2.96 -1.72
N ILE A 90 -6.46 -3.84 -2.14
CA ILE A 90 -6.37 -5.21 -1.60
C ILE A 90 -6.01 -5.19 -0.11
N LYS A 91 -5.08 -4.32 0.31
CA LYS A 91 -4.75 -4.17 1.74
C LYS A 91 -5.94 -3.66 2.55
N GLN A 92 -6.67 -2.69 2.02
CA GLN A 92 -7.87 -2.14 2.65
C GLN A 92 -8.95 -3.22 2.77
N LEU A 93 -9.22 -3.94 1.69
CA LEU A 93 -10.20 -5.03 1.67
C LEU A 93 -9.82 -6.17 2.63
N ALA A 94 -8.53 -6.49 2.68
CA ALA A 94 -8.01 -7.49 3.61
C ALA A 94 -8.12 -7.02 5.07
N PHE A 95 -7.84 -5.75 5.35
CA PHE A 95 -7.98 -5.15 6.68
C PHE A 95 -9.44 -5.10 7.13
N GLU A 96 -10.36 -4.63 6.28
CA GLU A 96 -11.80 -4.57 6.56
C GLU A 96 -12.40 -5.95 6.89
N HIS A 97 -11.91 -7.01 6.25
CA HIS A 97 -12.44 -8.36 6.40
C HIS A 97 -11.55 -9.31 7.22
N GLY A 98 -10.54 -8.78 7.91
CA GLY A 98 -9.67 -9.54 8.82
C GLY A 98 -8.80 -10.60 8.14
N VAL A 99 -8.48 -10.45 6.86
CA VAL A 99 -7.67 -11.38 6.07
C VAL A 99 -6.19 -11.01 6.20
N LYS A 100 -5.37 -11.91 6.75
CA LYS A 100 -3.91 -11.69 6.89
C LYS A 100 -3.17 -12.17 5.65
N ILE A 101 -2.75 -11.23 4.79
CA ILE A 101 -1.93 -11.54 3.61
C ILE A 101 -0.48 -11.75 4.06
N ALA A 102 0.10 -12.90 3.70
CA ALA A 102 1.53 -13.14 3.89
C ALA A 102 2.32 -12.28 2.89
N PHE A 103 3.00 -11.26 3.39
CA PHE A 103 3.92 -10.48 2.58
C PHE A 103 5.28 -11.17 2.61
N SER A 104 5.76 -11.62 1.46
CA SER A 104 7.18 -11.90 1.27
C SER A 104 7.91 -10.58 1.47
N ARG A 105 8.49 -10.36 2.65
CA ARG A 105 9.36 -9.20 2.87
C ARG A 105 10.52 -9.32 1.89
N PRO A 106 10.81 -8.29 1.08
CA PRO A 106 12.08 -8.28 0.37
C PRO A 106 13.20 -8.37 1.42
N ILE A 107 14.16 -9.27 1.19
CA ILE A 107 15.31 -9.57 2.08
C ILE A 107 16.18 -8.33 2.40
N ASN A 108 15.84 -7.15 1.86
CA ASN A 108 16.57 -5.90 2.07
C ASN A 108 16.51 -5.34 3.51
N GLU A 109 15.58 -5.78 4.36
CA GLU A 109 15.52 -5.34 5.77
C GLU A 109 16.42 -6.18 6.70
N ILE A 110 16.86 -7.38 6.29
CA ILE A 110 17.68 -8.26 7.14
C ILE A 110 19.14 -7.77 7.21
N LYS A 111 19.57 -6.87 6.32
CA LYS A 111 20.94 -6.34 6.31
C LYS A 111 21.24 -5.26 7.34
N ARG A 112 20.24 -4.68 8.02
CA ARG A 112 20.51 -3.63 9.02
C ARG A 112 20.77 -4.16 10.43
N GLU A 113 20.33 -5.37 10.75
CA GLU A 113 20.47 -5.92 12.11
C GLU A 113 21.58 -6.98 12.21
N ALA A 114 22.02 -7.56 11.09
CA ALA A 114 23.08 -8.58 11.06
C ALA A 114 24.50 -8.02 10.78
N LEU A 115 24.69 -6.70 10.75
CA LEU A 115 25.99 -6.05 10.47
C LEU A 115 26.66 -5.45 11.71
N GLN A 116 26.21 -5.84 12.90
CA GLN A 116 26.87 -5.54 14.16
C GLN A 116 27.05 -6.84 14.94
N ASP A 117 27.68 -7.82 14.30
CA ASP A 117 28.58 -8.63 15.09
C ASP A 117 29.79 -7.72 15.32
N PRO A 118 30.04 -7.22 16.54
CA PRO A 118 31.32 -6.62 16.81
C PRO A 118 32.32 -7.74 16.59
N MET A 119 32.98 -7.77 15.42
CA MET A 119 34.36 -8.23 15.42
C MET A 119 34.97 -7.54 16.63
N GLU A 120 35.49 -8.33 17.57
CA GLU A 120 36.15 -7.85 18.76
C GLU A 120 37.26 -6.90 18.28
N ILE A 121 36.95 -5.62 18.21
CA ILE A 121 37.86 -4.60 17.75
C ILE A 121 38.83 -4.44 18.91
N ASP A 122 40.07 -4.88 18.70
CA ASP A 122 41.12 -4.74 19.68
C ASP A 122 41.36 -3.24 19.98
N ASP A 123 41.09 -2.85 21.23
CA ASP A 123 41.24 -1.47 21.74
C ASP A 123 42.67 -0.94 21.49
N LEU A 124 43.69 -1.81 21.51
CA LEU A 124 45.07 -1.44 21.21
C LEU A 124 45.23 -1.03 19.74
N VAL A 125 44.66 -1.83 18.84
CA VAL A 125 44.69 -1.56 17.39
C VAL A 125 43.89 -0.31 17.06
N ALA A 126 42.74 -0.10 17.72
CA ALA A 126 41.96 1.12 17.60
C ALA A 126 42.76 2.36 18.06
N GLY A 127 43.45 2.27 19.19
CA GLY A 127 44.33 3.32 19.69
C GLY A 127 45.47 3.65 18.71
N HIS A 128 46.10 2.63 18.14
CA HIS A 128 47.14 2.84 17.11
C HIS A 128 46.57 3.48 15.84
N ALA A 129 45.41 3.03 15.36
CA ALA A 129 44.76 3.61 14.19
C ALA A 129 44.47 5.11 14.41
N MET A 130 43.87 5.48 15.54
CA MET A 130 43.59 6.88 15.87
C MET A 130 44.86 7.70 16.02
N HIS A 131 45.91 7.14 16.64
CA HIS A 131 47.20 7.82 16.76
C HIS A 131 47.81 8.12 15.38
N TYR A 132 47.82 7.16 14.46
CA TYR A 132 48.29 7.40 13.11
C TYR A 132 47.43 8.44 12.38
N SER A 133 46.11 8.43 12.57
CA SER A 133 45.26 9.47 11.99
C SER A 133 45.60 10.87 12.52
N SER A 134 45.98 10.99 13.80
CA SER A 134 46.43 12.27 14.38
C SER A 134 47.77 12.78 13.81
N LEU A 135 48.58 11.86 13.27
CA LEU A 135 49.83 12.18 12.58
C LEU A 135 49.62 12.53 11.09
N GLY A 136 48.38 12.52 10.61
CA GLY A 136 48.03 12.86 9.22
C GLY A 136 48.03 11.67 8.26
N TYR A 137 48.06 10.43 8.76
CA TYR A 137 47.93 9.26 7.90
C TYR A 137 46.47 9.05 7.49
N THR A 138 46.27 8.73 6.21
CA THR A 138 44.95 8.40 5.66
C THR A 138 44.50 7.01 6.08
N ALA A 139 43.20 6.73 6.05
CA ALA A 139 42.65 5.41 6.36
C ALA A 139 43.30 4.26 5.55
N VAL A 140 43.74 4.54 4.32
CA VAL A 140 44.42 3.56 3.45
C VAL A 140 45.83 3.26 3.91
N GLU A 141 46.56 4.26 4.42
CA GLU A 141 47.91 4.08 4.95
C GLU A 141 47.87 3.38 6.30
N ILE A 142 46.92 3.76 7.16
CA ILE A 142 46.68 3.10 8.45
C ILE A 142 46.36 1.61 8.25
N ALA A 143 45.53 1.29 7.25
CA ALA A 143 45.22 -0.09 6.89
C ALA A 143 46.48 -0.88 6.53
N ARG A 144 47.42 -0.28 5.79
CA ARG A 144 48.70 -0.92 5.44
C ARG A 144 49.65 -1.05 6.62
N LEU A 145 49.69 -0.07 7.53
CA LEU A 145 50.57 -0.08 8.70
C LEU A 145 50.15 -1.11 9.75
N LEU A 146 48.85 -1.33 9.89
CA LEU A 146 48.26 -2.24 10.88
C LEU A 146 47.87 -3.60 10.30
N ASP A 147 48.23 -3.88 9.03
CA ASP A 147 47.82 -5.08 8.29
C ASP A 147 46.30 -5.34 8.34
N LEU A 148 45.52 -4.26 8.27
CA LEU A 148 44.06 -4.27 8.26
C LEU A 148 43.52 -3.99 6.86
N THR A 149 42.25 -4.31 6.65
CA THR A 149 41.50 -3.81 5.50
C THR A 149 41.02 -2.38 5.76
N VAL A 150 40.90 -1.59 4.69
CA VAL A 150 40.33 -0.23 4.78
C VAL A 150 38.95 -0.23 5.44
N ARG A 151 38.13 -1.25 5.15
CA ARG A 151 36.83 -1.43 5.79
C ARG A 151 36.93 -1.61 7.30
N GLN A 152 37.88 -2.40 7.80
CA GLN A 152 38.10 -2.56 9.24
C GLN A 152 38.50 -1.24 9.89
N VAL A 153 39.34 -0.42 9.26
CA VAL A 153 39.68 0.92 9.76
C VAL A 153 38.42 1.79 9.86
N TRP A 154 37.53 1.76 8.87
CA TRP A 154 36.24 2.46 8.94
C TRP A 154 35.30 1.92 10.02
N ASP A 155 35.30 0.60 10.23
CA ASP A 155 34.46 -0.02 11.24
C ASP A 155 34.99 0.27 12.67
N ILE A 156 36.31 0.38 12.85
CA ILE A 156 36.96 0.96 14.06
C ILE A 156 36.46 2.39 14.28
N GLY A 157 36.50 3.22 13.24
CA GLY A 157 36.05 4.61 13.32
C GLY A 157 34.58 4.70 13.77
N LYS A 158 33.70 3.88 13.20
CA LYS A 158 32.29 3.82 13.62
C LYS A 158 32.11 3.34 15.05
N ALA A 159 32.85 2.32 15.48
CA ALA A 159 32.74 1.78 16.84
C ALA A 159 33.13 2.82 17.90
N TYR A 160 34.13 3.65 17.59
CA TYR A 160 34.67 4.68 18.48
C TYR A 160 34.20 6.11 18.18
N ARG A 161 33.30 6.28 17.19
CA ARG A 161 32.81 7.58 16.71
C ARG A 161 33.96 8.53 16.32
N PHE A 162 34.97 7.98 15.66
CA PHE A 162 36.17 8.66 15.18
C PHE A 162 36.17 8.72 13.64
N GLU A 163 36.45 9.89 13.08
CA GLU A 163 36.50 10.11 11.63
C GLU A 163 37.95 10.05 11.13
N PHE A 164 38.25 9.09 10.26
CA PHE A 164 39.56 8.98 9.62
C PHE A 164 39.66 9.87 8.38
N GLN A 165 40.83 10.47 8.16
CA GLN A 165 41.08 11.29 6.99
C GLN A 165 40.98 10.48 5.69
N GLN A 166 40.23 11.02 4.74
CA GLN A 166 40.23 10.55 3.36
C GLN A 166 41.20 11.39 2.55
N ARG A 167 41.86 10.76 1.59
CA ARG A 167 42.84 11.38 0.68
C ARG A 167 42.26 12.51 -0.20
N GLY A 168 41.00 12.91 0.02
CA GLY A 168 40.29 13.95 -0.73
C GLY A 168 39.85 15.16 0.09
N ASP A 169 40.08 15.20 1.41
CA ASP A 169 39.67 16.35 2.25
C ASP A 169 40.73 17.47 2.34
N ASP A 170 41.93 17.26 1.78
CA ASP A 170 43.08 18.19 1.90
C ASP A 170 43.43 18.93 0.60
N ASP A 171 42.69 18.71 -0.50
CA ASP A 171 42.94 19.40 -1.78
C ASP A 171 41.75 20.29 -2.14
N THR A 172 41.60 21.42 -1.45
CA THR A 172 40.93 22.60 -2.01
C THR A 172 41.54 23.88 -1.40
N PRO A 173 42.19 24.75 -2.20
CA PRO A 173 42.73 26.04 -1.76
C PRO A 173 41.66 27.11 -1.52
#